data_AF-A0A6B7PXX3-F1
#
_entry.id   AF-A0A6B7PXX3-F1
#
_cell.length_a   1.000
_cell.length_b   1.000
_cell.length_c   1.000
_cell.angle_alpha   90.00
_cell.angle_beta   90.00
_cell.angle_gamma   90.00
#
_symmetry.space_group_name_H-M   'P 1'
#
loop_
_entity.id
_entity.type
_entity.pdbx_description
1 polymer ?
#
loop_
_entity_poly.entity_id
_entity_poly.type
_entity_poly.pdbx_seq_one_letter_code
_entity_poly.pdbx_strand_id
1 'polypeptide(L)'
;MQTQTVNAVTQQDTIDDFNQSKLPIDRESIRSRRLLRLIELVEVLRVPDNDRTIWQMLLDAGANPDFILLRDCDDESRLARRPALQVNVNTSKLHGFLVITHNSDDTGYKILLQDKGHSVPVKTVDNVIVRKLAATLVELIDDGTKRVEIPSQGLATNAVIAGDYLLSS
;
A
#
# COMPACT_ATOMS: atom_id res chain seq x y z
N MET A 1 29.12 -37.97 -22.14
CA MET A 1 29.41 -36.84 -21.24
C MET A 1 28.43 -35.73 -21.60
N GLN A 2 27.42 -35.49 -20.76
CA GLN A 2 26.42 -34.44 -20.97
C GLN A 2 26.79 -33.24 -20.09
N THR A 3 27.10 -32.12 -20.72
CA THR A 3 27.28 -30.83 -20.08
C THR A 3 25.91 -30.25 -19.75
N GLN A 4 25.57 -30.15 -18.47
CA GLN A 4 24.43 -29.38 -17.97
C GLN A 4 24.79 -27.89 -18.04
N THR A 5 24.06 -27.17 -18.89
CA THR A 5 24.07 -25.70 -18.91
C THR A 5 23.22 -25.23 -17.73
N VAL A 6 23.87 -24.70 -16.69
CA VAL A 6 23.18 -24.00 -15.59
C VAL A 6 22.67 -22.68 -16.17
N ASN A 7 21.35 -22.58 -16.36
CA ASN A 7 20.69 -21.31 -16.68
C ASN A 7 20.82 -20.40 -15.46
N ALA A 8 21.81 -19.50 -15.51
CA ALA A 8 21.87 -18.34 -14.63
C ALA A 8 20.65 -17.47 -14.92
N VAL A 9 19.66 -17.50 -14.04
CA VAL A 9 18.59 -16.52 -14.03
C VAL A 9 19.26 -15.18 -13.74
N THR A 10 19.27 -14.32 -14.75
CA THR A 10 19.78 -12.96 -14.72
C THR A 10 19.13 -12.23 -13.54
N GLN A 11 19.93 -11.98 -12.50
CA GLN A 11 19.65 -10.94 -11.51
C GLN A 11 19.74 -9.61 -12.25
N GLN A 12 18.66 -9.24 -12.95
CA GLN A 12 18.45 -7.86 -13.33
C GLN A 12 18.27 -7.10 -12.02
N ASP A 13 19.21 -6.20 -11.73
CA ASP A 13 19.21 -5.25 -10.63
C ASP A 13 17.79 -4.83 -10.22
N THR A 14 17.31 -5.34 -9.09
CA THR A 14 16.05 -4.93 -8.46
C THR A 14 16.27 -3.53 -7.89
N ILE A 15 16.15 -2.53 -8.75
CA ILE A 15 16.06 -1.13 -8.35
C ILE A 15 14.76 -1.02 -7.56
N ASP A 16 14.92 -1.05 -6.23
CA ASP A 16 13.90 -1.10 -5.17
C ASP A 16 13.18 -2.46 -5.04
N ASP A 17 13.32 -3.12 -3.89
CA ASP A 17 12.81 -4.45 -3.50
C ASP A 17 11.26 -4.62 -3.54
N PHE A 18 10.58 -4.10 -4.55
CA PHE A 18 9.15 -4.23 -4.75
C PHE A 18 8.82 -5.40 -5.66
N ASN A 19 7.88 -6.22 -5.20
CA ASN A 19 7.24 -7.25 -6.00
C ASN A 19 5.90 -6.73 -6.52
N GLN A 20 5.60 -7.04 -7.78
CA GLN A 20 4.29 -6.74 -8.35
C GLN A 20 3.24 -7.71 -7.80
N SER A 21 2.06 -7.17 -7.50
CA SER A 21 0.86 -7.87 -7.09
C SER A 21 -0.37 -7.30 -7.79
N LYS A 22 -1.52 -7.93 -7.59
CA LYS A 22 -2.83 -7.50 -8.08
C LYS A 22 -3.90 -7.77 -7.03
N LEU A 23 -5.10 -7.28 -7.26
CA LEU A 23 -6.27 -7.62 -6.46
C LEU A 23 -6.93 -8.92 -6.92
N PRO A 24 -7.47 -9.72 -5.97
CA PRO A 24 -7.19 -9.66 -4.54
C PRO A 24 -5.72 -10.00 -4.24
N ILE A 25 -5.13 -9.36 -3.22
CA ILE A 25 -3.73 -9.62 -2.86
C ILE A 25 -3.62 -11.04 -2.29
N ASP A 26 -2.73 -11.85 -2.87
CA ASP A 26 -2.34 -13.13 -2.30
C ASP A 26 -1.54 -12.91 -1.01
N ARG A 27 -2.20 -13.14 0.12
CA ARG A 27 -1.61 -12.94 1.45
C ARG A 27 -0.69 -14.08 1.86
N GLU A 28 -0.85 -15.27 1.29
CA GLU A 28 -0.08 -16.45 1.69
C GLU A 28 1.37 -16.37 1.22
N SER A 29 1.63 -15.60 0.15
CA SER A 29 2.98 -15.33 -0.34
C SER A 29 3.72 -14.19 0.37
N ILE A 30 3.07 -13.47 1.29
CA ILE A 30 3.66 -12.34 2.02
C ILE A 30 4.23 -12.80 3.37
N ARG A 31 5.51 -12.51 3.61
CA ARG A 31 6.21 -12.91 4.85
C ARG A 31 6.12 -11.83 5.94
N SER A 32 6.16 -10.56 5.55
CA SER A 32 6.09 -9.41 6.44
C SER A 32 4.72 -9.30 7.11
N ARG A 33 4.69 -9.47 8.43
CA ARG A 33 3.47 -9.26 9.24
C ARG A 33 3.04 -7.79 9.22
N ARG A 34 4.01 -6.88 9.14
CA ARG A 34 3.75 -5.44 9.08
C ARG A 34 3.13 -5.08 7.72
N LEU A 35 3.63 -5.63 6.61
CA LEU A 35 3.00 -5.46 5.30
C LEU A 35 1.56 -6.01 5.27
N LEU A 36 1.35 -7.21 5.83
CA LEU A 36 0.01 -7.80 5.95
C LEU A 36 -0.93 -6.88 6.74
N ARG A 37 -0.44 -6.26 7.82
CA ARG A 37 -1.21 -5.28 8.60
C ARG A 37 -1.52 -4.02 7.79
N LEU A 38 -0.58 -3.50 7.01
CA LEU A 38 -0.84 -2.35 6.12
C LEU A 38 -1.93 -2.68 5.09
N ILE A 39 -1.84 -3.86 4.45
CA ILE A 39 -2.85 -4.35 3.49
C ILE A 39 -4.22 -4.43 4.15
N GLU A 40 -4.31 -5.03 5.34
CA GLU A 40 -5.56 -5.09 6.10
C GLU A 40 -6.12 -3.69 6.37
N LEU A 41 -5.29 -2.75 6.82
CA LEU A 41 -5.74 -1.39 7.13
C LEU A 41 -6.27 -0.66 5.88
N VAL A 42 -5.62 -0.78 4.73
CA VAL A 42 -6.12 -0.13 3.51
C VAL A 42 -7.43 -0.76 3.03
N GLU A 43 -7.64 -2.05 3.26
CA GLU A 43 -8.87 -2.75 2.91
C GLU A 43 -10.03 -2.41 3.85
N VAL A 44 -9.78 -2.24 5.16
CA VAL A 44 -10.87 -2.11 6.16
C VAL A 44 -11.14 -0.68 6.62
N LEU A 45 -10.12 0.19 6.69
CA LEU A 45 -10.31 1.55 7.20
C LEU A 45 -11.17 2.37 6.24
N ARG A 46 -12.20 3.00 6.77
CA ARG A 46 -13.05 3.94 6.04
C ARG A 46 -12.38 5.31 5.94
N VAL A 47 -12.52 5.95 4.78
CA VAL A 47 -12.18 7.36 4.63
C VAL A 47 -13.22 8.23 5.35
N PRO A 48 -12.93 9.50 5.70
CA PRO A 48 -13.81 10.31 6.55
C PRO A 48 -15.24 10.51 6.03
N ASP A 49 -15.50 10.30 4.74
CA ASP A 49 -16.86 10.31 4.16
C ASP A 49 -17.71 9.09 4.58
N ASN A 50 -17.09 8.06 5.17
CA ASN A 50 -17.68 6.78 5.57
C ASN A 50 -18.29 5.92 4.44
N ASP A 51 -18.22 6.37 3.19
CA ASP A 51 -18.78 5.66 2.04
C ASP A 51 -17.79 4.62 1.49
N ARG A 52 -16.50 4.91 1.58
CA ARG A 52 -15.43 4.15 0.91
C ARG A 52 -14.37 3.69 1.90
N THR A 53 -13.76 2.54 1.65
CA THR A 53 -12.50 2.16 2.31
C THR A 53 -11.34 2.92 1.67
N ILE A 54 -10.18 2.95 2.33
CA ILE A 54 -8.95 3.54 1.73
C ILE A 54 -8.71 2.90 0.37
N TRP A 55 -8.85 1.59 0.24
CA TRP A 55 -8.63 0.88 -1.01
C TRP A 55 -9.54 1.36 -2.14
N GLN A 56 -10.83 1.55 -1.84
CA GLN A 56 -11.79 2.08 -2.82
C GLN A 56 -11.42 3.51 -3.24
N MET A 57 -10.97 4.35 -2.30
CA MET A 57 -10.46 5.68 -2.61
C MET A 57 -9.19 5.62 -3.46
N LEU A 58 -8.27 4.67 -3.23
CA LEU A 58 -7.08 4.50 -4.08
C LEU A 58 -7.46 4.15 -5.51
N LEU A 59 -8.45 3.27 -5.70
CA LEU A 59 -8.99 2.94 -7.03
C LEU A 59 -9.64 4.16 -7.69
N ASP A 60 -10.43 4.92 -6.95
CA ASP A 60 -11.00 6.20 -7.40
C ASP A 60 -9.90 7.22 -7.75
N ALA A 61 -8.78 7.20 -7.03
CA ALA A 61 -7.61 8.02 -7.29
C ALA A 61 -6.76 7.51 -8.47
N GLY A 62 -7.18 6.44 -9.14
CA GLY A 62 -6.58 5.93 -10.37
C GLY A 62 -5.63 4.76 -10.17
N ALA A 63 -5.51 4.18 -8.97
CA ALA A 63 -4.68 2.99 -8.74
C ALA A 63 -5.11 1.84 -9.66
N ASN A 64 -4.15 1.18 -10.29
CA ASN A 64 -4.39 0.02 -11.13
C ASN A 64 -4.52 -1.25 -10.26
N PRO A 65 -5.69 -1.91 -10.23
CA PRO A 65 -5.89 -3.13 -9.44
C PRO A 65 -5.02 -4.30 -9.91
N ASP A 66 -4.51 -4.28 -11.14
CA ASP A 66 -3.62 -5.31 -11.71
C ASP A 66 -2.12 -4.99 -11.55
N PHE A 67 -1.81 -3.84 -10.95
CA PHE A 67 -0.44 -3.37 -10.78
C PHE A 67 -0.26 -2.63 -9.45
N ILE A 68 0.06 -3.40 -8.42
CA ILE A 68 0.37 -2.91 -7.07
C ILE A 68 1.80 -3.32 -6.75
N LEU A 69 2.60 -2.43 -6.21
CA LEU A 69 3.96 -2.74 -5.80
C LEU A 69 4.01 -2.93 -4.28
N LEU A 70 4.50 -4.09 -3.85
CA LEU A 70 4.62 -4.46 -2.44
C LEU A 70 6.08 -4.74 -2.10
N ARG A 71 6.62 -4.07 -1.08
CA ARG A 71 7.94 -4.39 -0.54
C ARG A 71 7.78 -5.35 0.63
N ASP A 72 7.85 -6.64 0.34
CA ASP A 72 7.90 -7.71 1.34
C ASP A 72 9.33 -7.88 1.84
N CYS A 73 9.57 -7.54 3.10
CA CYS A 73 10.90 -7.61 3.71
C CYS A 73 10.87 -8.37 5.05
N ASP A 74 12.05 -8.76 5.52
CA ASP A 74 12.21 -9.32 6.85
C ASP A 74 12.01 -8.23 7.92
N ASP A 75 10.87 -8.28 8.60
CA ASP A 75 10.46 -7.30 9.61
C ASP A 75 11.37 -7.29 10.86
N GLU A 76 12.09 -8.39 11.11
CA GLU A 76 12.96 -8.53 12.28
C GLU A 76 14.30 -7.80 12.09
N SER A 77 14.68 -7.51 10.84
CA SER A 77 15.93 -6.85 10.54
C SER A 77 15.83 -5.33 10.75
N ARG A 78 16.57 -4.83 11.74
CA ARG A 78 16.66 -3.39 12.03
C ARG A 78 17.27 -2.57 10.88
N LEU A 79 18.12 -3.19 10.06
CA LEU A 79 18.83 -2.54 8.96
C LEU A 79 18.15 -2.74 7.59
N ALA A 80 17.15 -3.62 7.52
CA ALA A 80 16.40 -3.83 6.28
C ALA A 80 15.56 -2.60 5.91
N ARG A 81 15.27 -2.49 4.61
CA ARG A 81 14.23 -1.59 4.12
C ARG A 81 12.92 -1.92 4.84
N ARG A 82 12.07 -0.90 5.00
CA ARG A 82 10.78 -1.05 5.67
C ARG A 82 9.70 -1.52 4.71
N PRO A 83 8.72 -2.30 5.18
CA PRO A 83 7.61 -2.75 4.37
C PRO A 83 6.87 -1.55 3.78
N ALA A 84 6.46 -1.69 2.52
CA ALA A 84 5.82 -0.60 1.81
C ALA A 84 4.80 -1.10 0.79
N LEU A 85 3.80 -0.27 0.55
CA LEU A 85 2.83 -0.40 -0.53
C LEU A 85 2.95 0.82 -1.43
N GLN A 86 3.04 0.60 -2.73
CA GLN A 86 3.07 1.64 -3.75
C GLN A 86 1.99 1.41 -4.80
N VAL A 87 1.29 2.49 -5.14
CA VAL A 87 0.26 2.52 -6.20
C VAL A 87 0.44 3.78 -7.05
N ASN A 88 -0.03 3.71 -8.29
CA ASN A 88 -0.15 4.90 -9.12
C ASN A 88 -1.36 5.74 -8.67
N VAL A 89 -1.25 7.05 -8.89
CA VAL A 89 -2.29 8.04 -8.60
C VAL A 89 -2.42 8.97 -9.80
N ASN A 90 -3.66 9.27 -10.17
CA ASN A 90 -4.02 10.15 -11.28
C ASN A 90 -5.25 10.98 -10.90
N THR A 91 -5.03 11.99 -10.07
CA THR A 91 -6.04 12.93 -9.62
C THR A 91 -5.59 14.36 -9.86
N SER A 92 -6.47 15.34 -9.62
CA SER A 92 -6.08 16.76 -9.68
C SER A 92 -5.00 17.15 -8.66
N LYS A 93 -4.76 16.32 -7.63
CA LYS A 93 -3.75 16.56 -6.59
C LYS A 93 -2.40 15.92 -6.89
N LEU A 94 -2.38 14.83 -7.65
CA LEU A 94 -1.16 14.06 -7.93
C LEU A 94 -1.30 13.27 -9.24
N HIS A 95 -0.27 13.38 -10.08
CA HIS A 95 -0.09 12.55 -11.26
C HIS A 95 1.23 11.78 -11.13
N GLY A 96 1.20 10.61 -10.51
CA GLY A 96 2.42 9.88 -10.17
C GLY A 96 2.18 8.70 -9.25
N PHE A 97 2.92 8.63 -8.14
CA PHE A 97 2.94 7.49 -7.22
C PHE A 97 2.74 7.93 -5.78
N LEU A 98 1.95 7.13 -5.06
CA LEU A 98 1.84 7.14 -3.61
C LEU A 98 2.63 5.95 -3.08
N VAL A 99 3.47 6.18 -2.07
CA VAL A 99 4.13 5.12 -1.30
C VAL A 99 3.79 5.26 0.17
N ILE A 100 3.25 4.21 0.77
CA ILE A 100 2.99 4.09 2.21
C ILE A 100 4.03 3.13 2.77
N THR A 101 4.90 3.61 3.66
CA THR A 101 6.00 2.83 4.23
C THR A 101 5.86 2.78 5.75
N HIS A 102 6.13 1.64 6.39
CA HIS A 102 6.20 1.57 7.85
C HIS A 102 7.35 2.43 8.39
N ASN A 103 7.11 3.11 9.51
CA ASN A 103 8.17 3.78 10.24
C ASN A 103 9.17 2.79 10.86
N SER A 104 10.40 3.26 11.07
CA SER A 104 11.46 2.45 11.69
C SER A 104 11.21 2.12 13.16
N ASP A 105 10.46 2.95 13.86
CA ASP A 105 10.10 2.79 15.28
C ASP A 105 8.74 2.10 15.49
N ASP A 106 8.09 1.67 14.39
CA ASP A 106 6.76 1.05 14.38
C ASP A 106 5.62 1.89 14.97
N THR A 107 5.79 3.21 15.01
CA THR A 107 4.75 4.12 15.55
C THR A 107 3.69 4.51 14.52
N GLY A 108 3.90 4.21 13.25
CA GLY A 108 3.01 4.60 12.16
C GLY A 108 3.65 4.46 10.79
N TYR A 109 3.28 5.38 9.90
CA TYR A 109 3.65 5.35 8.49
C TYR A 109 4.30 6.63 8.03
N LYS A 110 5.20 6.48 7.07
CA LYS A 110 5.66 7.53 6.18
C LYS A 110 4.90 7.46 4.87
N ILE A 111 4.34 8.59 4.45
CA ILE A 111 3.65 8.74 3.18
C ILE A 111 4.51 9.60 2.26
N LEU A 112 4.76 9.10 1.06
CA LEU A 112 5.58 9.75 0.06
C LEU A 112 4.76 9.90 -1.22
N LEU A 113 4.73 11.12 -1.77
CA LEU A 113 4.15 11.43 -3.08
C LEU A 113 5.28 11.76 -4.04
N GLN A 114 5.24 11.16 -5.23
CA GLN A 114 6.22 11.36 -6.28
C GLN A 114 5.50 11.63 -7.59
N ASP A 115 5.83 12.73 -8.25
CA ASP A 115 5.30 13.02 -9.58
C ASP A 115 5.88 12.08 -10.63
N LYS A 116 5.07 11.75 -11.63
CA LYS A 116 5.51 10.94 -12.77
C LYS A 116 6.69 11.63 -13.46
N GLY A 117 7.76 10.87 -13.69
CA GLY A 117 8.97 11.37 -14.35
C GLY A 117 9.94 12.12 -13.43
N HIS A 118 9.63 12.30 -12.15
CA HIS A 118 10.55 12.87 -11.16
C HIS A 118 11.11 11.77 -10.27
N SER A 119 12.41 11.80 -9.98
CA SER A 119 13.05 10.82 -9.07
C SER A 119 13.01 11.24 -7.59
N VAL A 120 12.61 12.47 -7.30
CA VAL A 120 12.55 13.02 -5.94
C VAL A 120 11.08 13.17 -5.53
N PRO A 121 10.73 12.83 -4.27
CA PRO A 121 9.39 13.07 -3.77
C PRO A 121 9.03 14.54 -3.78
N VAL A 122 7.81 14.84 -4.25
CA VAL A 122 7.24 16.19 -4.19
C VAL A 122 6.64 16.49 -2.82
N LYS A 123 6.26 15.45 -2.07
CA LYS A 123 5.80 15.58 -0.69
C LYS A 123 6.15 14.34 0.11
N THR A 124 6.50 14.57 1.38
CA THR A 124 6.69 13.51 2.37
C THR A 124 5.96 13.92 3.65
N VAL A 125 5.22 12.99 4.24
CA VAL A 125 4.56 13.15 5.54
C VAL A 125 4.99 11.98 6.42
N ASP A 126 5.78 12.26 7.44
CA ASP A 126 6.27 11.26 8.39
C ASP A 126 5.33 11.11 9.60
N ASN A 127 5.43 9.99 10.30
CA ASN A 127 4.72 9.73 11.57
C ASN A 127 3.19 9.82 11.48
N VAL A 128 2.64 9.35 10.36
CA VAL A 128 1.19 9.20 10.18
C VAL A 128 0.74 7.97 10.96
N ILE A 129 0.21 8.20 12.16
CA ILE A 129 -0.38 7.17 13.00
C ILE A 129 -1.65 6.56 12.36
N VAL A 130 -1.97 5.32 12.70
CA VAL A 130 -3.11 4.56 12.14
C VAL A 130 -4.41 5.36 12.12
N ARG A 131 -4.77 6.03 13.23
CA ARG A 131 -6.03 6.82 13.33
C ARG A 131 -6.12 8.00 12.37
N LYS A 132 -5.00 8.46 11.81
CA LYS A 132 -4.95 9.58 10.86
C LYS A 132 -4.72 9.12 9.41
N LEU A 133 -4.37 7.84 9.19
CA LEU A 133 -3.96 7.34 7.88
C LEU A 133 -4.97 7.67 6.78
N ALA A 134 -6.24 7.33 6.99
CA ALA A 134 -7.29 7.56 5.99
C ALA A 134 -7.49 9.05 5.68
N ALA A 135 -7.58 9.91 6.70
CA ALA A 135 -7.75 11.35 6.55
C ALA A 135 -6.56 11.99 5.82
N THR A 136 -5.33 11.60 6.20
CA THR A 136 -4.13 12.10 5.53
C THR A 136 -4.08 11.68 4.06
N LEU A 137 -4.46 10.45 3.71
CA LEU A 137 -4.52 10.04 2.31
C LEU A 137 -5.57 10.83 1.51
N VAL A 138 -6.76 11.08 2.08
CA VAL A 138 -7.77 11.92 1.43
C VAL A 138 -7.26 13.33 1.16
N GLU A 139 -6.62 13.96 2.14
CA GLU A 139 -6.03 15.28 1.97
C GLU A 139 -5.00 15.30 0.83
N LEU A 140 -4.18 14.25 0.75
CA LEU A 140 -3.06 14.16 -0.18
C LEU A 140 -3.46 13.81 -1.62
N ILE A 141 -4.39 12.88 -1.83
CA ILE A 141 -4.60 12.29 -3.17
C ILE A 141 -6.04 12.24 -3.64
N ASP A 142 -7.03 12.26 -2.75
CA ASP A 142 -8.45 12.16 -3.16
C ASP A 142 -8.95 13.51 -3.72
N ASP A 143 -9.49 13.51 -4.94
CA ASP A 143 -10.11 14.69 -5.57
C ASP A 143 -11.65 14.71 -5.43
N GLY A 144 -12.21 13.74 -4.69
CA GLY A 144 -13.64 13.60 -4.45
C GLY A 144 -14.40 12.93 -5.60
N THR A 145 -13.72 12.58 -6.69
CA THR A 145 -14.36 11.89 -7.82
C THR A 145 -14.42 10.40 -7.54
N LYS A 146 -15.63 9.83 -7.56
CA LYS A 146 -15.84 8.37 -7.52
C LYS A 146 -15.78 7.84 -8.95
N ARG A 147 -14.73 7.08 -9.28
CA ARG A 147 -14.48 6.54 -10.63
C ARG A 147 -14.80 5.06 -10.73
N VAL A 148 -14.77 4.34 -9.61
CA VAL A 148 -15.07 2.92 -9.59
C VAL A 148 -16.45 2.68 -8.97
N GLU A 149 -17.36 2.15 -9.77
CA GLU A 149 -18.61 1.60 -9.28
C GLU A 149 -18.33 0.22 -8.68
N ILE A 150 -18.12 0.17 -7.36
CA ILE A 150 -17.88 -1.09 -6.66
C ILE A 150 -19.24 -1.60 -6.15
N PRO A 151 -19.76 -2.75 -6.63
CA PRO A 151 -20.90 -3.37 -5.99
C PRO A 151 -20.50 -3.71 -4.55
N SER A 152 -21.34 -3.36 -3.59
CA SER A 152 -21.10 -3.36 -2.14
C SER A 152 -20.58 -4.68 -1.54
N GLN A 153 -20.54 -5.76 -2.33
CA GLN A 153 -20.13 -7.10 -1.93
C GLN A 153 -18.73 -7.53 -2.45
N GLY A 154 -18.12 -6.82 -3.41
CA GLY A 154 -16.95 -7.31 -4.14
C GLY A 154 -15.59 -7.25 -3.41
N LEU A 155 -15.49 -6.49 -2.33
CA LEU A 155 -14.28 -6.42 -1.47
C LEU A 155 -14.53 -7.01 -0.07
N ALA A 156 -15.75 -7.51 0.17
CA ALA A 156 -16.13 -8.13 1.43
C ALA A 156 -15.81 -9.62 1.38
N THR A 157 -14.53 -9.97 1.41
CA THR A 157 -14.13 -11.34 1.76
C THR A 157 -13.51 -11.35 3.15
N ASN A 158 -14.38 -11.68 4.12
CA ASN A 158 -14.06 -12.33 5.39
C ASN A 158 -13.18 -11.60 6.43
N ALA A 159 -13.37 -10.30 6.63
CA ALA A 159 -12.96 -9.64 7.88
C ALA A 159 -14.19 -9.27 8.71
N VAL A 160 -14.82 -10.27 9.34
CA VAL A 160 -15.49 -10.03 10.62
C VAL A 160 -14.37 -9.77 11.62
N ILE A 161 -13.90 -8.51 11.68
CA ILE A 161 -13.28 -7.99 12.88
C ILE A 161 -14.27 -7.00 13.45
N ALA A 162 -15.15 -7.56 14.29
CA ALA A 162 -15.94 -6.80 15.22
C ALA A 162 -15.03 -5.81 15.95
N GLY A 163 -15.51 -4.56 16.04
CA GLY A 163 -14.82 -3.52 16.77
C GLY A 163 -14.56 -3.95 18.20
N ASP A 164 -13.29 -4.02 18.58
CA ASP A 164 -12.86 -4.14 19.97
C ASP A 164 -11.49 -3.48 20.21
N TYR A 165 -11.26 -2.31 19.59
CA TYR A 165 -10.11 -1.45 19.93
C TYR A 165 -10.53 -0.15 20.64
N LEU A 166 -11.73 -0.12 21.21
CA LEU A 166 -12.11 0.87 22.20
C LEU A 166 -12.45 0.10 23.48
N LEU A 167 -11.77 0.45 24.57
CA LEU A 167 -11.93 0.02 25.96
C LEU A 167 -10.85 -0.95 26.48
N SER A 168 -9.71 -0.37 26.85
CA SER A 168 -9.13 -0.66 28.16
C SER A 168 -8.60 0.66 28.75
N SER A 169 -9.00 0.87 30.00
CA SER A 169 -9.10 2.10 30.78
C SER A 169 -7.82 2.93 30.95
#